data_AF-A0A7I8WWH0-F1
#
_entry.id   AF-A0A7I8WWH0-F1
#
_cell.length_a   1.000
_cell.length_b   1.000
_cell.length_c   1.000
_cell.angle_alpha   90.00
_cell.angle_beta   90.00
_cell.angle_gamma   90.00
#
_symmetry.space_group_name_H-M   'P 1'
#
loop_
_entity.id
_entity.type
_entity.pdbx_description
1 polymer ?
#
loop_
_entity_poly.entity_id
_entity_poly.type
_entity_poly.pdbx_seq_one_letter_code
_entity_poly.pdbx_strand_id
1 'polypeptide(L)'
;MVTIMIVTDQGKTEKRFGYGVNPLLDGAWSLMPIRRVVDVFEKRGSVTPDDIEIVTLSLLFSVLLLKEQKSLFYTLYTPGQVYVHMAEMFLLGPEVFKDAIILDCFNRLMDEYLIKRAESGLLSLKLTKSVSGLDAFFPFYEDLLKRYGEFSLADDNFALMLLIPAYMNASLSDALTIRLLLWSEHTEIVRQMTLGMEKASFLVKYVNSNMENMTNLLKQTLADPFNLLMVSYKAALENNVVLKERNPLLYHLATIGSVG
;
A
#
# COMPACT_ATOMS: atom_id res chain seq x y z
N MET A 1 -13.93 0.84 18.71
CA MET A 1 -12.90 1.48 19.56
C MET A 1 -12.78 0.62 20.79
N VAL A 2 -11.71 -0.16 20.94
CA VAL A 2 -11.51 -0.96 22.16
C VAL A 2 -11.09 -0.01 23.28
N THR A 3 -12.08 0.69 23.83
CA THR A 3 -11.94 1.44 25.07
C THR A 3 -12.10 0.42 26.18
N ILE A 4 -11.00 0.02 26.80
CA ILE A 4 -11.08 -0.81 28.00
C ILE A 4 -11.46 0.13 29.15
N MET A 5 -12.63 -0.08 29.74
CA MET A 5 -12.98 0.57 31.00
C MET A 5 -12.21 -0.13 32.11
N ILE A 6 -11.23 0.55 32.67
CA ILE A 6 -10.55 0.10 33.89
C ILE A 6 -11.14 0.89 35.05
N VAL A 7 -11.71 0.17 36.03
CA VAL A 7 -12.10 0.74 37.31
C VAL A 7 -10.85 0.74 38.17
N THR A 8 -10.36 1.93 38.52
CA THR A 8 -9.25 2.06 39.46
C THR A 8 -9.71 1.75 40.89
N ASP A 9 -8.79 1.41 41.79
CA ASP A 9 -9.08 1.09 43.21
C ASP A 9 -9.82 2.21 43.98
N GLN A 10 -9.91 3.40 43.40
CA GLN A 10 -10.65 4.57 43.91
C GLN A 10 -12.04 4.77 43.26
N GLY A 11 -12.53 3.80 42.49
CA GLY A 11 -13.86 3.87 41.84
C GLY A 11 -13.96 4.82 40.64
N LYS A 12 -12.83 5.37 40.16
CA LYS A 12 -12.81 6.18 38.92
C LYS A 12 -12.72 5.27 37.70
N THR A 13 -13.67 5.42 36.78
CA THR A 13 -13.66 4.81 35.46
C THR A 13 -12.75 5.63 34.55
N GLU A 14 -11.58 5.08 34.19
CA GLU A 14 -10.71 5.71 33.19
C GLU A 14 -10.97 5.10 31.82
N LYS A 15 -11.17 5.95 30.82
CA LYS A 15 -11.19 5.55 29.41
C LYS A 15 -9.75 5.53 28.93
N ARG A 16 -9.18 4.33 28.76
CA ARG A 16 -7.86 4.17 28.16
C ARG A 16 -8.01 3.67 26.72
N PHE A 17 -7.14 4.15 25.84
CA PHE A 17 -6.91 3.50 24.56
C PHE A 17 -6.38 2.09 24.82
N GLY A 18 -6.64 1.16 23.89
CA GLY A 18 -6.21 -0.23 24.03
C GLY A 18 -4.75 -0.35 24.47
N TYR A 19 -4.45 -1.36 25.30
CA TYR A 19 -3.14 -1.50 25.95
C TYR A 19 -1.97 -1.27 24.96
N GLY A 20 -1.02 -0.42 25.36
CA GLY A 20 0.20 -0.13 24.60
C GLY A 20 0.06 0.84 23.42
N VAL A 21 -0.98 1.69 23.37
CA VAL A 21 -1.10 2.77 22.37
C VAL A 21 -1.18 4.12 23.06
N ASN A 22 -0.26 5.02 22.70
CA ASN A 22 -0.25 6.43 23.08
C ASN A 22 -0.55 7.31 21.86
N PRO A 23 -1.79 7.83 21.72
CA PRO A 23 -2.20 8.66 20.57
C PRO A 23 -1.36 9.92 20.31
N LEU A 24 -0.55 10.37 21.28
CA LEU A 24 0.31 11.55 21.14
C LEU A 24 1.74 11.21 20.71
N LEU A 25 2.17 9.96 20.92
CA LEU A 25 3.54 9.51 20.65
C LEU A 25 3.60 8.48 19.53
N ASP A 26 2.57 7.65 19.41
CA ASP A 26 2.50 6.58 18.43
C ASP A 26 1.89 7.13 17.14
N GLY A 27 2.75 7.22 16.12
CA GLY A 27 2.31 7.61 14.79
C GLY A 27 1.32 6.61 14.22
N ALA A 28 0.36 7.11 13.45
CA ALA A 28 -0.70 6.33 12.84
C ALA A 28 -1.53 5.43 13.81
N TRP A 29 -1.61 5.79 15.08
CA TRP A 29 -2.20 4.97 16.14
C TRP A 29 -3.63 4.46 15.87
N SER A 30 -4.45 5.19 15.11
CA SER A 30 -5.83 4.74 14.83
C SER A 30 -5.88 3.59 13.82
N LEU A 31 -4.81 3.41 13.05
CA LEU A 31 -4.65 2.32 12.08
C LEU A 31 -3.92 1.11 12.67
N MET A 32 -3.15 1.29 13.76
CA MET A 32 -2.45 0.21 14.47
C MET A 32 -3.29 -1.04 14.81
N PRO A 33 -4.61 -0.94 15.13
CA PRO A 33 -5.42 -2.13 15.36
C PRO A 33 -5.52 -3.07 14.16
N ILE A 34 -5.35 -2.58 12.92
CA ILE A 34 -5.36 -3.42 11.71
C ILE A 34 -4.22 -4.44 11.76
N ARG A 35 -3.00 -4.01 12.13
CA ARG A 35 -1.85 -4.91 12.34
C ARG A 35 -2.16 -6.00 13.35
N ARG A 36 -2.79 -5.63 14.47
CA ARG A 36 -3.15 -6.59 15.53
C ARG A 36 -4.14 -7.64 15.04
N VAL A 37 -5.07 -7.24 14.17
CA VAL A 37 -5.98 -8.17 13.49
C VAL A 37 -5.20 -9.12 12.59
N VAL A 38 -4.22 -8.62 11.82
CA VAL A 38 -3.33 -9.47 11.00
C VAL A 38 -2.57 -10.49 11.86
N ASP A 39 -1.96 -10.05 12.96
CA ASP A 39 -1.19 -10.94 13.85
C ASP A 39 -2.06 -12.05 14.49
N VAL A 40 -3.35 -11.76 14.74
CA VAL A 40 -4.31 -12.74 15.26
C VAL A 40 -4.80 -13.65 14.12
N PHE A 41 -5.08 -13.09 12.95
CA PHE A 41 -5.48 -13.82 11.76
C PHE A 41 -4.42 -14.83 11.33
N GLU A 42 -3.13 -14.47 11.35
CA GLU A 42 -2.02 -15.38 11.02
C GLU A 42 -2.00 -16.63 11.90
N LYS A 43 -2.43 -16.52 13.17
CA LYS A 43 -2.51 -17.63 14.11
C LYS A 43 -3.81 -18.42 13.97
N ARG A 44 -4.93 -17.73 13.67
CA ARG A 44 -6.27 -18.32 13.62
C ARG A 44 -6.61 -18.93 12.25
N GLY A 45 -6.07 -18.37 11.17
CA GLY A 45 -6.30 -18.80 9.78
C GLY A 45 -7.63 -18.37 9.17
N SER A 46 -8.47 -17.64 9.90
CA SER A 46 -9.79 -17.17 9.42
C SER A 46 -10.13 -15.79 9.96
N VAL A 47 -10.93 -15.04 9.20
CA VAL A 47 -11.51 -13.76 9.59
C VAL A 47 -12.81 -13.99 10.36
N THR A 48 -13.09 -13.09 11.31
CA THR A 48 -14.29 -13.09 12.16
C THR A 48 -15.01 -11.73 12.05
N PRO A 49 -16.30 -11.65 12.43
CA PRO A 49 -17.02 -10.39 12.43
C PRO A 49 -16.33 -9.29 13.26
N ASP A 50 -15.71 -9.65 14.38
CA ASP A 50 -14.98 -8.71 15.24
C ASP A 50 -13.77 -8.10 14.52
N ASP A 51 -13.08 -8.86 13.66
CA ASP A 51 -11.96 -8.35 12.88
C ASP A 51 -12.42 -7.27 11.89
N ILE A 52 -13.54 -7.54 11.19
CA ILE A 52 -14.15 -6.60 10.25
C ILE A 52 -14.58 -5.34 10.99
N GLU A 53 -15.21 -5.47 12.16
CA GLU A 53 -15.59 -4.33 12.99
C GLU A 53 -14.37 -3.51 13.44
N ILE A 54 -13.30 -4.17 13.88
CA ILE A 54 -12.07 -3.49 14.29
C ILE A 54 -11.46 -2.71 13.13
N VAL A 55 -11.30 -3.33 11.95
CA VAL A 55 -10.75 -2.68 10.75
C VAL A 55 -11.65 -1.50 10.35
N THR A 56 -12.97 -1.70 10.33
CA THR A 56 -13.95 -0.65 10.01
C THR A 56 -13.81 0.56 10.92
N LEU A 57 -13.80 0.34 12.25
CA LEU A 57 -13.70 1.42 13.23
C LEU A 57 -12.34 2.13 13.17
N SER A 58 -11.26 1.41 12.88
CA SER A 58 -9.93 1.98 12.67
C SER A 58 -9.89 2.93 11.48
N LEU A 59 -10.44 2.53 10.34
CA LEU A 59 -10.47 3.38 9.15
C LEU A 59 -11.42 4.56 9.31
N LEU A 60 -12.64 4.34 9.82
CA LEU A 60 -13.62 5.40 10.07
C LEU A 60 -13.02 6.50 10.97
N PHE A 61 -12.35 6.10 12.05
CA PHE A 61 -11.71 7.06 12.94
C PHE A 61 -10.57 7.82 12.24
N SER A 62 -9.76 7.13 11.44
CA SER A 62 -8.67 7.74 10.68
C SER A 62 -9.20 8.76 9.66
N VAL A 63 -10.30 8.44 8.99
CA VAL A 63 -10.99 9.34 8.05
C VAL A 63 -11.61 10.53 8.79
N LEU A 64 -12.25 10.32 9.94
CA LEU A 64 -12.77 11.39 10.77
C LEU A 64 -11.65 12.34 11.22
N LEU A 65 -10.52 11.80 11.66
CA LEU A 65 -9.36 12.59 12.06
C LEU A 65 -8.79 13.40 10.89
N LEU A 66 -8.69 12.79 9.69
CA LEU A 66 -8.25 13.47 8.47
C LEU A 66 -9.18 14.65 8.09
N LYS A 67 -10.49 14.51 8.33
CA LYS A 67 -11.50 15.52 7.99
C LYS A 67 -11.59 16.64 9.02
N GLU A 68 -11.77 16.28 10.28
CA GLU A 68 -12.07 17.22 11.36
C GLU A 68 -10.81 17.83 11.96
N GLN A 69 -9.67 17.13 11.91
CA GLN A 69 -8.41 17.54 12.54
C GLN A 69 -7.22 17.29 11.61
N LYS A 70 -7.34 17.78 10.36
CA LYS A 70 -6.37 17.55 9.29
C LYS A 70 -4.92 17.88 9.69
N SER A 71 -4.68 18.99 10.37
CA SER A 71 -3.35 19.38 10.84
C SER A 71 -2.74 18.32 11.76
N LEU A 72 -3.53 17.86 12.75
CA LEU A 72 -3.12 16.79 13.66
C LEU A 72 -2.84 15.48 12.91
N PHE A 73 -3.70 15.10 11.95
CA PHE A 73 -3.49 13.93 11.12
C PHE A 73 -2.14 14.02 10.38
N TYR A 74 -1.84 15.14 9.73
CA TYR A 74 -0.59 15.32 8.98
C TYR A 74 0.65 15.36 9.89
N THR A 75 0.50 15.73 11.15
CA THR A 75 1.57 15.67 12.15
C THR A 75 1.83 14.26 12.64
N LEU A 76 0.78 13.47 12.89
CA LEU A 76 0.89 12.15 13.51
C LEU A 76 1.02 10.99 12.52
N TYR A 77 0.70 11.17 11.24
CA TYR A 77 0.63 10.08 10.27
C TYR A 77 1.66 10.32 9.17
N THR A 78 2.65 9.43 9.03
CA THR A 78 3.51 9.44 7.85
C THR A 78 2.88 8.66 6.70
N PRO A 79 3.17 9.00 5.43
CA PRO A 79 2.63 8.28 4.28
C PRO A 79 3.00 6.79 4.28
N GLY A 80 4.22 6.44 4.71
CA GLY A 80 4.66 5.05 4.80
C GLY A 80 3.85 4.25 5.81
N GLN A 81 3.54 4.82 6.97
CA GLN A 81 2.72 4.14 7.97
C GLN A 81 1.29 3.94 7.49
N VAL A 82 0.69 4.96 6.88
CA VAL A 82 -0.66 4.87 6.32
C VAL A 82 -0.72 3.82 5.21
N TYR A 83 0.28 3.81 4.32
CA TYR A 83 0.40 2.79 3.27
C TYR A 83 0.40 1.37 3.87
N VAL A 84 1.27 1.11 4.86
CA VAL A 84 1.43 -0.23 5.44
C VAL A 84 0.11 -0.71 6.04
N HIS A 85 -0.51 0.09 6.90
CA HIS A 85 -1.75 -0.34 7.55
C HIS A 85 -2.95 -0.43 6.59
N MET A 86 -2.98 0.37 5.53
CA MET A 86 -3.98 0.19 4.47
C MET A 86 -3.72 -1.11 3.67
N ALA A 87 -2.45 -1.43 3.42
CA ALA A 87 -2.09 -2.65 2.69
C ALA A 87 -2.35 -3.94 3.50
N GLU A 88 -2.23 -3.88 4.83
CA GLU A 88 -2.52 -5.00 5.74
C GLU A 88 -3.92 -5.59 5.57
N MET A 89 -4.90 -4.78 5.15
CA MET A 89 -6.27 -5.25 4.92
C MET A 89 -6.34 -6.28 3.78
N PHE A 90 -5.45 -6.18 2.80
CA PHE A 90 -5.36 -7.14 1.71
C PHE A 90 -4.73 -8.46 2.13
N LEU A 91 -4.03 -8.51 3.28
CA LEU A 91 -3.53 -9.77 3.84
C LEU A 91 -4.64 -10.60 4.52
N LEU A 92 -5.72 -9.95 4.96
CA LEU A 92 -6.83 -10.59 5.66
C LEU A 92 -7.80 -11.30 4.71
N GLY A 93 -7.85 -10.89 3.44
CA GLY A 93 -8.68 -11.51 2.41
C GLY A 93 -9.93 -10.73 2.02
N PRO A 94 -10.71 -11.26 1.05
CA PRO A 94 -11.79 -10.52 0.38
C PRO A 94 -12.95 -10.14 1.30
N GLU A 95 -13.17 -10.89 2.39
CA GLU A 95 -14.18 -10.56 3.40
C GLU A 95 -13.94 -9.19 4.04
N VAL A 96 -12.68 -8.74 4.09
CA VAL A 96 -12.30 -7.43 4.64
C VAL A 96 -12.25 -6.37 3.55
N PHE A 97 -11.43 -6.56 2.50
CA PHE A 97 -11.21 -5.49 1.52
C PHE A 97 -12.39 -5.24 0.58
N LYS A 98 -13.39 -6.14 0.52
CA LYS A 98 -14.65 -5.94 -0.21
C LYS A 98 -15.79 -5.46 0.68
N ASP A 99 -15.60 -5.34 1.99
CA ASP A 99 -16.61 -4.72 2.85
C ASP A 99 -16.83 -3.26 2.39
N ALA A 100 -18.10 -2.88 2.23
CA ALA A 100 -18.46 -1.61 1.61
C ALA A 100 -17.98 -0.39 2.40
N ILE A 101 -17.98 -0.47 3.73
CA ILE A 101 -17.59 0.65 4.60
C ILE A 101 -16.07 0.75 4.64
N ILE A 102 -15.38 -0.39 4.75
CA ILE A 102 -13.92 -0.47 4.67
C ILE A 102 -13.43 0.09 3.34
N LEU A 103 -14.05 -0.31 2.23
CA LEU A 103 -13.69 0.12 0.89
C LEU A 103 -13.89 1.63 0.69
N ASP A 104 -15.01 2.20 1.16
CA ASP A 104 -15.24 3.66 1.11
C ASP A 104 -14.17 4.42 1.90
N CYS A 105 -13.89 3.99 3.13
CA CYS A 105 -12.87 4.63 3.97
C CYS A 105 -11.47 4.50 3.35
N PHE A 106 -11.14 3.34 2.79
CA PHE A 106 -9.88 3.10 2.07
C PHE A 106 -9.73 4.08 0.92
N ASN A 107 -10.74 4.21 0.05
CA ASN A 107 -10.69 5.11 -1.10
C ASN A 107 -10.50 6.57 -0.67
N ARG A 108 -11.18 7.00 0.41
CA ARG A 108 -11.01 8.35 0.95
C ARG A 108 -9.60 8.60 1.48
N LEU A 109 -9.01 7.66 2.23
CA LEU A 109 -7.63 7.78 2.69
C LEU A 109 -6.63 7.75 1.53
N MET A 110 -6.89 6.92 0.52
CA MET A 110 -6.11 6.80 -0.70
C MET A 110 -6.06 8.14 -1.43
N ASP A 111 -7.23 8.68 -1.80
CA ASP A 111 -7.37 9.87 -2.64
C ASP A 111 -7.04 11.16 -1.91
N GLU A 112 -7.48 11.29 -0.65
CA GLU A 112 -7.36 12.54 0.07
C GLU A 112 -6.01 12.73 0.76
N TYR A 113 -5.31 11.63 1.06
CA TYR A 113 -4.03 11.63 1.73
C TYR A 113 -2.95 10.94 0.90
N LEU A 114 -2.98 9.61 0.78
CA LEU A 114 -1.82 8.83 0.36
C LEU A 114 -1.34 9.17 -1.07
N ILE A 115 -2.24 9.28 -2.07
CA ILE A 115 -1.88 9.69 -3.44
C ILE A 115 -1.23 11.07 -3.42
N LYS A 116 -1.85 12.06 -2.77
CA LYS A 116 -1.33 13.44 -2.75
C LYS A 116 0.06 13.53 -2.12
N ARG A 117 0.31 12.73 -1.08
CA ARG A 117 1.62 12.67 -0.42
C ARG A 117 2.65 11.95 -1.30
N ALA A 118 2.26 10.89 -2.00
CA ALA A 118 3.13 10.19 -2.95
C ALA A 118 3.49 11.08 -4.16
N GLU A 119 2.51 11.80 -4.73
CA GLU A 119 2.74 12.78 -5.81
C GLU A 119 3.71 13.89 -5.38
N SER A 120 3.71 14.26 -4.10
CA SER A 120 4.63 15.25 -3.52
C SER A 120 6.00 14.66 -3.14
N GLY A 121 6.29 13.39 -3.46
CA GLY A 121 7.55 12.73 -3.14
C GLY A 121 7.75 12.42 -1.65
N LEU A 122 6.67 12.35 -0.87
CA LEU A 122 6.73 12.14 0.59
C LEU A 122 6.50 10.68 1.01
N LEU A 123 6.13 9.81 0.08
CA LEU A 123 6.09 8.37 0.30
C LEU A 123 7.50 7.80 0.10
N SER A 124 8.16 7.39 1.18
CA SER A 124 9.48 6.74 1.11
C SER A 124 9.46 5.41 1.87
N LEU A 125 9.23 4.33 1.15
CA LEU A 125 9.26 2.96 1.68
C LEU A 125 10.65 2.37 1.45
N LYS A 126 11.38 2.10 2.53
CA LYS A 126 12.73 1.53 2.50
C LYS A 126 12.62 0.03 2.70
N LEU A 127 13.12 -0.77 1.74
CA LEU A 127 12.92 -2.22 1.74
C LEU A 127 13.45 -2.92 3.00
N THR A 128 14.57 -2.43 3.52
CA THR A 128 15.33 -3.05 4.62
C THR A 128 15.15 -2.38 5.97
N LYS A 129 14.36 -1.30 6.06
CA LYS A 129 14.13 -0.59 7.33
C LYS A 129 12.77 -0.92 7.91
N SER A 130 12.70 -0.84 9.24
CA SER A 130 11.45 -0.99 9.96
C SER A 130 10.47 0.13 9.63
N VAL A 131 9.19 -0.23 9.54
CA VAL A 131 8.09 0.69 9.26
C VAL A 131 6.80 0.14 9.86
N SER A 132 6.10 0.95 10.65
CA SER A 132 4.75 0.59 11.16
C SER A 132 4.64 -0.75 11.91
N GLY A 133 5.68 -1.14 12.65
CA GLY A 133 5.71 -2.42 13.37
C GLY A 133 6.20 -3.61 12.52
N LEU A 134 6.52 -3.38 11.24
CA LEU A 134 7.27 -4.33 10.42
C LEU A 134 8.77 -4.15 10.67
N ASP A 135 9.51 -5.26 10.74
CA ASP A 135 10.98 -5.24 10.82
C ASP A 135 11.62 -4.74 9.52
N ALA A 136 11.02 -5.10 8.38
CA ALA A 136 11.41 -4.68 7.05
C ALA A 136 10.19 -4.64 6.14
N PHE A 137 10.19 -3.74 5.15
CA PHE A 137 9.09 -3.63 4.19
C PHE A 137 9.09 -4.75 3.15
N PHE A 138 10.26 -5.26 2.77
CA PHE A 138 10.38 -6.23 1.67
C PHE A 138 9.59 -7.53 1.90
N PRO A 139 9.73 -8.24 3.05
CA PRO A 139 8.96 -9.47 3.27
C PRO A 139 7.45 -9.22 3.27
N PHE A 140 7.02 -8.10 3.84
CA PHE A 140 5.61 -7.69 3.81
C PHE A 140 5.09 -7.48 2.38
N TYR A 141 5.90 -6.89 1.50
CA TYR A 141 5.55 -6.71 0.10
C TYR A 141 5.49 -8.05 -0.65
N GLU A 142 6.38 -8.99 -0.36
CA GLU A 142 6.32 -10.36 -0.91
C GLU A 142 5.04 -11.08 -0.48
N ASP A 143 4.63 -10.94 0.79
CA ASP A 143 3.36 -11.48 1.27
C ASP A 143 2.16 -10.87 0.53
N LEU A 144 2.16 -9.56 0.26
CA LEU A 144 1.12 -8.92 -0.55
C LEU A 144 1.05 -9.49 -1.97
N LEU A 145 2.20 -9.72 -2.63
CA LEU A 145 2.23 -10.33 -3.96
C LEU A 145 1.63 -11.73 -3.95
N LYS A 146 2.01 -12.54 -2.95
CA LYS A 146 1.46 -13.89 -2.78
C LYS A 146 -0.05 -13.85 -2.57
N ARG A 147 -0.54 -13.01 -1.66
CA ARG A 147 -1.97 -12.85 -1.39
C ARG A 147 -2.73 -12.34 -2.61
N TYR A 148 -2.11 -11.48 -3.42
CA TYR A 148 -2.72 -11.03 -4.67
C TYR A 148 -2.97 -12.19 -5.63
N GLY A 149 -1.98 -13.07 -5.80
CA GLY A 149 -2.10 -14.25 -6.65
C GLY A 149 -3.10 -15.29 -6.12
N GLU A 150 -3.28 -15.39 -4.80
CA GLU A 150 -4.18 -16.36 -4.16
C GLU A 150 -5.66 -15.96 -4.24
N PHE A 151 -6.00 -14.71 -3.91
CA PHE A 151 -7.40 -14.33 -3.70
C PHE A 151 -7.74 -12.86 -4.02
N SER A 152 -6.90 -12.13 -4.74
CA SER A 152 -7.24 -10.73 -5.14
C SER A 152 -8.51 -10.65 -5.98
N LEU A 153 -8.81 -11.70 -6.77
CA LEU A 153 -9.84 -11.67 -7.81
C LEU A 153 -9.64 -10.49 -8.78
N ALA A 154 -8.38 -10.17 -9.07
CA ALA A 154 -7.96 -9.03 -9.89
C ALA A 154 -8.47 -7.66 -9.38
N ASP A 155 -8.59 -7.51 -8.06
CA ASP A 155 -9.04 -6.26 -7.43
C ASP A 155 -8.14 -5.07 -7.78
N ASP A 156 -8.77 -3.98 -8.20
CA ASP A 156 -8.10 -2.75 -8.64
C ASP A 156 -7.34 -2.05 -7.51
N ASN A 157 -7.93 -2.00 -6.32
CA ASN A 157 -7.33 -1.30 -5.19
C ASN A 157 -6.14 -2.09 -4.66
N PHE A 158 -6.22 -3.43 -4.67
CA PHE A 158 -5.08 -4.28 -4.35
C PHE A 158 -3.96 -4.11 -5.37
N ALA A 159 -4.28 -4.07 -6.68
CA ALA A 159 -3.29 -3.81 -7.72
C ALA A 159 -2.63 -2.43 -7.54
N LEU A 160 -3.40 -1.40 -7.21
CA LEU A 160 -2.86 -0.06 -6.90
C LEU A 160 -1.91 -0.09 -5.72
N MET A 161 -2.24 -0.81 -4.64
CA MET A 161 -1.33 -0.96 -3.50
C MET A 161 -0.01 -1.61 -3.93
N LEU A 162 0.00 -2.57 -4.87
CA LEU A 162 1.25 -3.11 -5.39
C LEU A 162 2.04 -2.13 -6.27
N LEU A 163 1.34 -1.31 -7.07
CA LEU A 163 1.99 -0.41 -8.03
C LEU A 163 2.48 0.91 -7.41
N ILE A 164 1.82 1.44 -6.38
CA ILE A 164 2.23 2.68 -5.71
C ILE A 164 3.68 2.62 -5.18
N PRO A 165 4.13 1.61 -4.43
CA PRO A 165 5.51 1.54 -3.95
C PRO A 165 6.52 1.31 -5.09
N ALA A 166 6.09 0.69 -6.19
CA ALA A 166 6.93 0.50 -7.37
C ALA A 166 7.16 1.81 -8.13
N TYR A 167 6.12 2.65 -8.28
CA TYR A 167 6.13 3.75 -9.24
C TYR A 167 6.08 5.16 -8.60
N MET A 168 5.65 5.29 -7.35
CA MET A 168 5.52 6.57 -6.64
C MET A 168 6.33 6.64 -5.35
N ASN A 169 7.21 5.67 -5.11
CA ASN A 169 8.12 5.70 -3.97
C ASN A 169 9.28 6.67 -4.26
N ALA A 170 9.50 7.62 -3.36
CA ALA A 170 10.56 8.63 -3.46
C ALA A 170 11.97 8.01 -3.42
N SER A 171 12.10 6.82 -2.81
CA SER A 171 13.36 6.08 -2.86
C SER A 171 13.52 5.35 -4.19
N LEU A 172 14.26 5.95 -5.12
CA LEU A 172 14.44 5.41 -6.48
C LEU A 172 15.05 4.00 -6.50
N SER A 173 16.02 3.72 -5.62
CA SER A 173 16.64 2.40 -5.54
C SER A 173 15.63 1.34 -5.09
N ASP A 174 14.86 1.62 -4.03
CA ASP A 174 13.86 0.68 -3.52
C ASP A 174 12.72 0.52 -4.54
N ALA A 175 12.29 1.61 -5.18
CA ALA A 175 11.29 1.59 -6.25
C ALA A 175 11.74 0.71 -7.43
N LEU A 176 13.01 0.85 -7.86
CA LEU A 176 13.58 0.04 -8.94
C LEU A 176 13.60 -1.45 -8.58
N THR A 177 14.01 -1.79 -7.36
CA THR A 177 13.98 -3.18 -6.87
C THR A 177 12.57 -3.76 -6.89
N ILE A 178 11.56 -3.00 -6.44
CA ILE A 178 10.16 -3.44 -6.47
C ILE A 178 9.66 -3.64 -7.91
N ARG A 179 10.05 -2.75 -8.85
CA ARG A 179 9.74 -2.94 -10.27
C ARG A 179 10.39 -4.21 -10.82
N LEU A 180 11.66 -4.45 -10.53
CA LEU A 180 12.33 -5.68 -10.95
C LEU A 180 11.58 -6.90 -10.41
N LEU A 181 11.31 -6.94 -9.10
CA LEU A 181 10.56 -8.03 -8.47
C LEU A 181 9.23 -8.32 -9.21
N LEU A 182 8.44 -7.29 -9.51
CA LEU A 182 7.20 -7.44 -10.29
C LEU A 182 7.43 -7.97 -11.71
N TRP A 183 8.36 -7.37 -12.45
CA TRP A 183 8.50 -7.56 -13.89
C TRP A 183 9.45 -8.68 -14.30
N SER A 184 10.28 -9.20 -13.39
CA SER A 184 11.17 -10.34 -13.64
C SER A 184 10.77 -11.59 -12.88
N GLU A 185 10.39 -11.47 -11.60
CA GLU A 185 10.17 -12.65 -10.73
C GLU A 185 8.69 -13.01 -10.60
N HIS A 186 7.79 -12.02 -10.61
CA HIS A 186 6.35 -12.19 -10.39
C HIS A 186 5.49 -11.81 -11.62
N THR A 187 5.95 -12.19 -12.81
CA THR A 187 5.28 -11.87 -14.08
C THR A 187 3.84 -12.41 -14.16
N GLU A 188 3.54 -13.48 -13.45
CA GLU A 188 2.21 -14.04 -13.30
C GLU A 188 1.24 -13.10 -12.58
N ILE A 189 1.72 -12.37 -11.56
CA ILE A 189 0.93 -11.36 -10.84
C ILE A 189 0.67 -10.18 -11.77
N VAL A 190 1.71 -9.70 -12.46
CA VAL A 190 1.59 -8.61 -13.47
C VAL A 190 0.55 -8.97 -14.53
N ARG A 191 0.56 -10.21 -15.04
CA ARG A 191 -0.42 -10.70 -16.03
C ARG A 191 -1.86 -10.70 -15.50
N GLN A 192 -2.05 -10.96 -14.20
CA GLN A 192 -3.36 -11.03 -13.57
C GLN A 192 -4.00 -9.66 -13.33
N MET A 193 -3.22 -8.58 -13.19
CA MET A 193 -3.73 -7.24 -12.87
C MET A 193 -4.51 -6.62 -14.04
N THR A 194 -5.83 -6.49 -13.92
CA THR A 194 -6.70 -5.91 -14.98
C THR A 194 -7.00 -4.42 -14.80
N LEU A 195 -6.16 -3.70 -14.04
CA LEU A 195 -6.39 -2.32 -13.65
C LEU A 195 -6.52 -1.38 -14.86
N GLY A 196 -7.66 -0.68 -14.93
CA GLY A 196 -7.98 0.26 -15.98
C GLY A 196 -7.25 1.61 -15.88
N MET A 197 -7.04 2.26 -17.03
CA MET A 197 -6.38 3.57 -17.11
C MET A 197 -7.12 4.69 -16.37
N GLU A 198 -8.45 4.64 -16.34
CA GLU A 198 -9.28 5.66 -15.67
C GLU A 198 -9.02 5.68 -14.16
N LYS A 199 -9.11 4.50 -13.53
CA LYS A 199 -8.91 4.34 -12.09
C LYS A 199 -7.46 4.62 -11.64
N ALA A 200 -6.49 4.38 -12.52
CA ALA A 200 -5.08 4.65 -12.29
C ALA A 200 -4.57 5.93 -12.97
N SER A 201 -5.45 6.86 -13.33
CA SER A 201 -5.08 8.06 -14.09
C SER A 201 -4.05 8.93 -13.36
N PHE A 202 -4.12 9.01 -12.04
CA PHE A 202 -3.13 9.69 -11.20
C PHE A 202 -1.73 9.09 -11.36
N LEU A 203 -1.63 7.76 -11.41
CA LEU A 203 -0.37 7.05 -11.55
C LEU A 203 0.24 7.27 -12.93
N VAL A 204 -0.59 7.16 -13.99
CA VAL A 204 -0.17 7.44 -15.37
C VAL A 204 0.37 8.86 -15.48
N LYS A 205 -0.36 9.84 -14.95
CA LYS A 205 0.05 11.23 -14.94
C LYS A 205 1.37 11.43 -14.19
N TYR A 206 1.49 10.84 -13.01
CA TYR A 206 2.71 10.94 -12.19
C TYR A 206 3.92 10.37 -12.93
N VAL A 207 3.81 9.15 -13.46
CA VAL A 207 4.91 8.50 -14.16
C VAL A 207 5.30 9.29 -15.40
N ASN A 208 4.34 9.65 -16.26
CA ASN A 208 4.64 10.43 -17.47
C ASN A 208 5.31 11.78 -17.17
N SER A 209 4.93 12.44 -16.07
CA SER A 209 5.48 13.75 -15.70
C SER A 209 6.91 13.67 -15.12
N ASN A 210 7.29 12.52 -14.56
CA ASN A 210 8.54 12.35 -13.84
C ASN A 210 9.52 11.38 -14.51
N MET A 211 9.08 10.68 -15.57
CA MET A 211 9.81 9.56 -16.17
C MET A 211 11.19 9.97 -16.67
N GLU A 212 11.30 11.05 -17.43
CA GLU A 212 12.58 11.49 -17.99
C GLU A 212 13.63 11.74 -16.88
N ASN A 213 13.23 12.50 -15.85
CA ASN A 213 14.08 12.80 -14.71
C ASN A 213 14.47 11.53 -13.94
N MET A 214 13.52 10.63 -13.69
CA MET A 214 13.77 9.35 -13.03
C MET A 214 14.74 8.47 -13.84
N THR A 215 14.50 8.32 -15.16
CA THR A 215 15.34 7.53 -16.06
C THR A 215 16.76 8.06 -16.10
N ASN A 216 16.94 9.38 -16.23
CA ASN A 216 18.27 9.99 -16.25
C ASN A 216 19.02 9.72 -14.95
N LEU A 217 18.36 9.86 -13.79
CA LEU A 217 18.98 9.62 -12.50
C LEU A 217 19.29 8.12 -12.28
N LEU A 218 18.41 7.22 -12.70
CA LEU A 218 18.63 5.77 -12.61
C LEU A 218 19.77 5.32 -13.52
N LYS A 219 19.87 5.83 -14.76
CA LYS A 219 21.01 5.53 -15.65
C LYS A 219 22.34 5.98 -15.07
N GLN A 220 22.36 7.08 -14.32
CA GLN A 220 23.59 7.59 -13.70
C GLN A 220 23.99 6.83 -12.43
N THR A 221 23.02 6.36 -11.64
CA THR A 221 23.27 5.84 -10.29
C THR A 221 23.12 4.32 -10.17
N LEU A 222 22.30 3.70 -11.03
CA LEU A 222 21.86 2.31 -10.95
C LEU A 222 21.70 1.72 -12.37
N ALA A 223 22.71 1.90 -13.22
CA ALA A 223 22.65 1.54 -14.65
C ALA A 223 22.30 0.06 -14.90
N ASP A 224 22.99 -0.87 -14.24
CA ASP A 224 22.80 -2.31 -14.50
C ASP A 224 21.41 -2.81 -14.09
N PRO A 225 20.92 -2.53 -12.86
CA PRO A 225 19.56 -2.94 -12.49
C PRO A 225 18.49 -2.22 -13.33
N PHE A 226 18.74 -0.98 -13.75
CA PHE A 226 17.84 -0.26 -14.65
C PHE A 226 17.76 -0.94 -16.02
N ASN A 227 18.90 -1.28 -16.63
CA ASN A 227 18.95 -2.00 -17.90
C ASN A 227 18.25 -3.36 -17.83
N LEU A 228 18.39 -4.08 -16.71
CA LEU A 228 17.65 -5.33 -16.49
C LEU A 228 16.13 -5.09 -16.53
N LEU A 229 15.64 -4.04 -15.88
CA LEU A 229 14.22 -3.69 -15.89
C LEU A 229 13.72 -3.38 -17.32
N MET A 230 14.51 -2.66 -18.12
CA MET A 230 14.19 -2.37 -19.53
C MET A 230 13.98 -3.67 -20.33
N VAL A 231 14.88 -4.64 -20.13
CA VAL A 231 14.81 -5.96 -20.76
C VAL A 231 13.56 -6.71 -20.29
N SER A 232 13.23 -6.66 -18.99
CA SER A 232 12.02 -7.26 -18.45
C SER A 232 10.74 -6.66 -19.04
N TYR A 233 10.67 -5.33 -19.20
CA TYR A 233 9.53 -4.68 -19.85
C TYR A 233 9.37 -5.12 -21.31
N LYS A 234 10.47 -5.16 -22.06
CA LYS A 234 10.46 -5.60 -23.45
C LYS A 234 10.02 -7.06 -23.56
N ALA A 235 10.56 -7.94 -22.72
CA ALA A 235 10.19 -9.34 -22.67
C ALA A 235 8.70 -9.53 -22.31
N ALA A 236 8.15 -8.71 -21.41
CA ALA A 236 6.74 -8.76 -21.05
C ALA A 236 5.81 -8.40 -22.22
N LEU A 237 6.21 -7.43 -23.05
CA LEU A 237 5.48 -7.05 -24.26
C LEU A 237 5.58 -8.12 -25.35
N GLU A 238 6.80 -8.62 -25.63
CA GLU A 238 7.06 -9.61 -26.68
C GLU A 238 6.41 -10.97 -26.38
N ASN A 239 6.39 -11.37 -25.11
CA ASN A 239 5.81 -12.65 -24.67
C ASN A 239 4.32 -12.54 -24.30
N ASN A 240 3.66 -11.41 -24.58
CA ASN A 240 2.24 -11.19 -24.27
C ASN A 240 1.89 -11.39 -22.78
N VAL A 241 2.82 -11.09 -21.86
CA VAL A 241 2.56 -11.09 -20.41
C VAL A 241 1.55 -10.00 -20.08
N VAL A 242 1.65 -8.85 -20.75
CA VAL A 242 0.68 -7.76 -20.66
C VAL A 242 0.14 -7.44 -22.05
N LEU A 243 -1.16 -7.23 -22.15
CA LEU A 243 -1.84 -6.89 -23.40
C LEU A 243 -2.59 -5.57 -23.23
N LYS A 244 -2.65 -4.75 -24.29
CA LYS A 244 -3.28 -3.42 -24.24
C LYS A 244 -4.77 -3.50 -23.88
N GLU A 245 -5.47 -4.53 -24.36
CA GLU A 245 -6.90 -4.73 -24.16
C GLU A 245 -7.21 -5.27 -22.76
N ARG A 246 -6.29 -6.03 -22.16
CA ARG A 246 -6.49 -6.71 -20.87
C ARG A 246 -5.92 -5.94 -19.69
N ASN A 247 -4.73 -5.37 -19.87
CA ASN A 247 -3.93 -4.72 -18.83
C ASN A 247 -3.43 -3.35 -19.34
N PRO A 248 -4.33 -2.41 -19.71
CA PRO A 248 -3.95 -1.20 -20.44
C PRO A 248 -2.93 -0.34 -19.71
N LEU A 249 -3.03 -0.23 -18.37
CA LEU A 249 -2.07 0.49 -17.55
C LEU A 249 -0.68 -0.14 -17.59
N LEU A 250 -0.59 -1.45 -17.33
CA LEU A 250 0.69 -2.15 -17.29
C LEU A 250 1.34 -2.20 -18.67
N TYR A 251 0.55 -2.36 -19.73
CA TYR A 251 1.02 -2.25 -21.11
C TYR A 251 1.62 -0.85 -21.37
N HIS A 252 0.95 0.22 -20.93
CA HIS A 252 1.48 1.58 -21.03
C HIS A 252 2.80 1.73 -20.28
N LEU A 253 2.87 1.28 -19.02
CA LEU A 253 4.08 1.35 -18.19
C LEU A 253 5.25 0.56 -18.79
N ALA A 254 5.01 -0.63 -19.34
CA ALA A 254 6.03 -1.41 -20.03
C ALA A 254 6.46 -0.75 -21.35
N THR A 255 5.52 -0.16 -22.10
CA THR A 255 5.83 0.52 -23.37
C THR A 255 6.74 1.72 -23.14
N ILE A 256 6.33 2.66 -22.28
CA ILE A 256 7.17 3.81 -21.95
C ILE A 256 8.49 3.34 -21.31
N GLY A 257 8.40 2.34 -20.43
CA GLY A 257 9.51 1.74 -19.72
C GLY A 257 10.50 1.04 -20.63
N SER A 258 10.14 0.61 -21.84
CA SER A 258 11.05 -0.08 -22.77
C SER A 258 11.82 0.85 -23.72
N VAL A 259 11.38 2.11 -23.84
CA VAL A 259 11.97 3.14 -24.73
C VAL A 259 12.99 4.02 -24.00
N GLY A 260 12.97 3.97 -22.66
CA GLY A 260 13.81 4.71 -21.71
C GLY A 260 15.31 4.69 -21.93
#